data_AF-A0A1V5KJ94-F1
#
_entry.id   AF-A0A1V5KJ94-F1
#
_cell.length_a   1.000
_cell.length_b   1.000
_cell.length_c   1.000
_cell.angle_alpha   90.00
_cell.angle_beta   90.00
_cell.angle_gamma   90.00
#
_symmetry.space_group_name_H-M   'P 1'
#
loop_
_entity.id
_entity.type
_entity.pdbx_description
1 polymer ?
#
loop_
_entity_poly.entity_id
_entity_poly.type
_entity_poly.pdbx_seq_one_letter_code
_entity_poly.pdbx_strand_id
1 'polypeptide(L)'
;MESHAAPVIGRVDVATLNHHGNRDSQNEYFVRTLQPRVWIGQSWTVRHPGEEVLRRITSRFVYSGERDLFTNFLHPANRTFLGSLAEEHYTSTSGHIVLRVQAKGDQYDIFILDDKTTERSVIGRFSYLSR
;
A
#
# COMPACT_ATOMS: atom_id res chain seq x y z
N MET A 1 -3.70 -12.09 -15.37
CA MET A 1 -4.25 -12.71 -14.15
C MET A 1 -5.10 -11.73 -13.35
N GLU A 2 -4.55 -10.59 -12.92
CA GLU A 2 -5.26 -9.58 -12.10
C GLU A 2 -6.63 -9.17 -12.65
N SER A 3 -6.79 -8.94 -13.96
CA SER A 3 -8.08 -8.53 -14.54
C SER A 3 -9.17 -9.59 -14.44
N HIS A 4 -8.81 -10.88 -14.33
CA HIS A 4 -9.79 -11.94 -14.11
C HIS A 4 -10.17 -12.07 -12.62
N ALA A 5 -9.23 -11.78 -11.71
CA ALA A 5 -9.46 -11.85 -10.28
C ALA A 5 -10.25 -10.63 -9.76
N ALA A 6 -9.98 -9.44 -10.31
CA ALA A 6 -10.58 -8.17 -9.88
C ALA A 6 -12.11 -8.23 -9.67
N PRO A 7 -12.94 -8.68 -10.64
CA PRO A 7 -14.39 -8.66 -10.48
C PRO A 7 -14.91 -9.68 -9.46
N VAL A 8 -14.15 -10.74 -9.18
CA VAL A 8 -14.50 -11.74 -8.16
C VAL A 8 -14.20 -11.23 -6.76
N ILE A 9 -13.11 -10.47 -6.61
CA ILE A 9 -12.71 -9.84 -5.34
C ILE A 9 -13.64 -8.67 -5.01
N GLY A 10 -13.89 -7.79 -5.99
CA GLY A 10 -14.64 -6.55 -5.78
C GLY A 10 -13.86 -5.52 -4.94
N ARG A 11 -14.60 -4.62 -4.30
CA ARG A 11 -14.03 -3.57 -3.44
C ARG A 11 -13.50 -4.16 -2.14
N VAL A 12 -12.39 -3.62 -1.65
CA VAL A 12 -11.76 -4.02 -0.39
C VAL A 12 -11.30 -2.78 0.39
N ASP A 13 -11.09 -2.89 1.69
CA ASP A 13 -10.54 -1.80 2.50
C ASP A 13 -9.01 -1.70 2.39
N VAL A 14 -8.34 -2.85 2.37
CA VAL A 14 -6.89 -2.98 2.40
C VAL A 14 -6.44 -3.95 1.31
N ALA A 15 -5.41 -3.59 0.55
CA ALA A 15 -4.81 -4.45 -0.45
C ALA A 15 -3.27 -4.39 -0.38
N THR A 16 -2.64 -5.53 -0.64
CA THR A 16 -1.18 -5.58 -0.83
C THR A 16 -0.82 -5.38 -2.30
N LEU A 17 0.41 -4.92 -2.56
CA LEU A 17 0.92 -4.87 -3.92
C LEU A 17 1.31 -6.29 -4.39
N ASN A 18 0.54 -6.83 -5.35
CA ASN A 18 0.92 -8.00 -6.14
C ASN A 18 2.34 -7.83 -6.69
N HIS A 19 3.09 -8.93 -6.77
CA HIS A 19 4.45 -8.96 -7.31
C HIS A 19 5.36 -7.86 -6.74
N HIS A 20 5.22 -7.52 -5.46
CA HIS A 20 5.98 -6.44 -4.81
C HIS A 20 5.79 -5.05 -5.45
N GLY A 21 4.76 -4.85 -6.26
CA GLY A 21 4.59 -3.64 -7.08
C GLY A 21 5.54 -3.60 -8.28
N ASN A 22 5.84 -4.74 -8.89
CA ASN A 22 6.57 -4.80 -10.15
C ASN A 22 5.73 -4.19 -11.29
N ARG A 23 6.39 -3.75 -12.35
CA ARG A 23 5.80 -2.97 -13.45
C ARG A 23 4.61 -3.66 -14.12
N ASP A 24 4.62 -4.99 -14.13
CA ASP A 24 3.60 -5.85 -14.71
C ASP A 24 2.36 -6.06 -13.83
N SER A 25 2.33 -5.53 -12.60
CA SER A 25 1.19 -5.63 -11.66
C SER A 25 0.40 -4.32 -11.51
N GLN A 26 -0.68 -4.37 -10.72
CA GLN A 26 -1.63 -3.27 -10.48
C GLN A 26 -2.14 -2.63 -11.77
N ASN A 27 -2.60 -3.44 -12.73
CA ASN A 27 -3.27 -2.88 -13.89
C ASN A 27 -4.49 -2.02 -13.49
N GLU A 28 -4.84 -1.03 -14.32
CA GLU A 28 -5.87 -0.05 -13.98
C GLU A 28 -7.23 -0.66 -13.67
N TYR A 29 -7.61 -1.74 -14.36
CA TYR A 29 -8.88 -2.41 -14.09
C TYR A 29 -8.90 -3.04 -12.70
N PHE A 30 -7.80 -3.65 -12.26
CA PHE A 30 -7.65 -4.17 -10.90
C PHE A 30 -7.73 -3.05 -9.85
N VAL A 31 -6.94 -1.98 -10.04
CA VAL A 31 -6.92 -0.84 -9.11
C VAL A 31 -8.29 -0.16 -9.01
N ARG A 32 -8.96 0.06 -10.15
CA ARG A 32 -10.31 0.65 -10.24
C ARG A 32 -11.38 -0.23 -9.61
N THR A 33 -11.19 -1.55 -9.62
CA THR A 33 -12.17 -2.48 -9.04
C THR A 33 -12.03 -2.56 -7.52
N LEU A 34 -10.79 -2.65 -7.01
CA LEU A 34 -10.54 -2.84 -5.59
C LEU A 34 -10.74 -1.57 -4.76
N GLN A 35 -10.31 -0.41 -5.27
CA GLN A 35 -10.45 0.92 -4.62
C GLN A 35 -10.13 0.97 -3.11
N PRO A 36 -8.99 0.41 -2.65
CA PRO A 36 -8.72 0.30 -1.22
C PRO A 36 -8.46 1.65 -0.56
N ARG A 37 -8.79 1.74 0.73
CA ARG A 37 -8.36 2.85 1.59
C ARG A 37 -6.88 2.77 1.91
N VAL A 38 -6.32 1.55 1.94
CA VAL A 38 -4.92 1.29 2.31
C VAL A 38 -4.25 0.36 1.30
N TRP A 39 -3.09 0.78 0.80
CA TRP A 39 -2.16 -0.06 0.04
C TRP A 39 -0.95 -0.41 0.90
N ILE A 40 -0.55 -1.69 0.90
CA ILE A 40 0.64 -2.17 1.60
C ILE A 40 1.63 -2.79 0.60
N GLY A 41 2.77 -2.13 0.42
CA GLY A 41 3.91 -2.59 -0.38
C GLY A 41 4.84 -3.51 0.41
N GLN A 42 5.37 -4.53 -0.29
CA GLN A 42 6.38 -5.46 0.22
C GLN A 42 7.66 -5.27 -0.58
N SER A 43 8.35 -4.16 -0.36
CA SER A 43 9.51 -3.78 -1.18
C SER A 43 10.82 -4.26 -0.55
N TRP A 44 11.79 -4.58 -1.40
CA TRP A 44 13.09 -5.13 -0.99
C TRP A 44 14.26 -4.71 -1.88
N THR A 45 14.00 -4.08 -3.02
CA THR A 45 15.01 -3.65 -3.99
C THR A 45 14.63 -2.31 -4.58
N VAL A 46 15.57 -1.66 -5.25
CA VAL A 46 15.36 -0.39 -5.97
C VAL A 46 14.26 -0.45 -7.03
N ARG A 47 13.91 -1.64 -7.52
CA ARG A 47 12.88 -1.82 -8.56
C ARG A 47 11.46 -1.83 -8.00
N HIS A 48 11.27 -1.82 -6.68
CA HIS A 48 9.97 -1.98 -6.04
C HIS A 48 9.60 -0.74 -5.18
N PRO A 49 8.40 -0.15 -5.39
CA PRO A 49 7.52 -0.37 -6.55
C PRO A 49 8.11 0.23 -7.82
N GLY A 50 7.61 -0.18 -8.97
CA GLY A 50 7.79 0.54 -10.23
C GLY A 50 7.02 1.87 -10.22
N GLU A 51 7.53 2.88 -10.93
CA GLU A 51 6.91 4.21 -10.98
C GLU A 51 5.51 4.16 -11.58
N GLU A 52 5.32 3.38 -12.65
CA GLU A 52 4.02 3.17 -13.28
C GLU A 52 3.00 2.47 -12.36
N VAL A 53 3.46 1.64 -11.42
CA VAL A 53 2.58 1.09 -10.37
C VAL A 53 2.16 2.20 -9.42
N LEU A 54 3.10 3.00 -8.92
CA LEU A 54 2.82 4.09 -7.99
C LEU A 54 1.84 5.08 -8.62
N ARG A 55 2.05 5.48 -9.88
CA ARG A 55 1.13 6.36 -10.63
C ARG A 55 -0.27 5.78 -10.75
N ARG A 56 -0.43 4.46 -10.96
CA ARG A 56 -1.75 3.83 -11.07
C ARG A 56 -2.48 3.80 -9.72
N ILE A 57 -1.81 3.40 -8.64
CA ILE A 57 -2.45 3.26 -7.32
C ILE A 57 -2.75 4.60 -6.64
N THR A 58 -2.05 5.67 -7.00
CA THR A 58 -2.28 7.03 -6.48
C THR A 58 -3.18 7.89 -7.38
N SER A 59 -3.50 7.43 -8.60
CA SER A 59 -4.31 8.19 -9.54
C SER A 59 -5.77 8.33 -9.10
N ARG A 60 -6.18 9.58 -8.83
CA ARG A 60 -7.60 9.93 -8.59
C ARG A 60 -8.50 9.72 -9.81
N PHE A 61 -7.92 9.61 -11.01
CA PHE A 61 -8.66 9.26 -12.22
C PHE A 61 -9.01 7.76 -12.24
N VAL A 62 -8.14 6.89 -11.72
CA VAL A 62 -8.40 5.45 -11.65
C VAL A 62 -9.45 5.13 -10.58
N TYR A 63 -9.36 5.75 -9.40
CA TYR A 63 -10.45 5.84 -8.42
C TYR A 63 -10.29 7.07 -7.52
N SER A 64 -11.38 7.78 -7.25
CA SER A 64 -11.36 9.10 -6.62
C SER A 64 -11.11 9.08 -5.11
N GLY A 65 -11.55 8.02 -4.42
CA GLY A 65 -11.60 7.93 -2.96
C GLY A 65 -10.25 7.83 -2.25
N GLU A 66 -10.18 8.27 -1.00
CA GLU A 66 -8.93 8.34 -0.21
C GLU A 66 -8.13 7.03 -0.15
N ARG A 67 -6.79 7.16 -0.21
CA ARG A 67 -5.81 6.07 -0.16
C ARG A 67 -4.55 6.47 0.59
N ASP A 68 -4.10 5.58 1.47
CA ASP A 68 -2.85 5.70 2.23
C ASP A 68 -1.93 4.56 1.80
N LEU A 69 -0.65 4.86 1.63
CA LEU A 69 0.34 3.90 1.15
C LEU A 69 1.36 3.63 2.24
N PHE A 70 1.59 2.35 2.53
CA PHE A 70 2.62 1.89 3.45
C PHE A 70 3.55 0.95 2.72
N THR A 71 4.84 0.97 3.03
CA THR A 71 5.79 -0.06 2.61
C THR A 71 6.74 -0.38 3.75
N ASN A 72 7.09 -1.66 3.90
CA ASN A 72 8.01 -2.14 4.92
C ASN A 72 9.41 -1.53 4.78
N PHE A 73 9.78 -1.20 3.54
CA PHE A 73 11.04 -0.58 3.18
C PHE A 73 10.87 0.21 1.89
N LEU A 74 11.58 1.33 1.74
CA LEU A 74 11.77 2.00 0.46
C LEU A 74 13.26 2.30 0.35
N HIS A 75 13.91 1.73 -0.66
CA HIS A 75 15.35 1.90 -0.79
C HIS A 75 15.70 3.38 -0.99
N PRO A 76 16.74 3.94 -0.34
CA PRO A 76 17.05 5.36 -0.42
C PRO A 76 17.17 5.90 -1.86
N ALA A 77 17.75 5.11 -2.76
CA ALA A 77 17.84 5.45 -4.19
C ALA A 77 16.49 5.62 -4.90
N ASN A 78 15.39 5.05 -4.38
CA ASN A 78 14.05 5.27 -4.94
C ASN A 78 13.62 6.74 -4.80
N ARG A 79 14.12 7.51 -3.83
CA ARG A 79 13.82 8.94 -3.73
C ARG A 79 14.24 9.70 -4.98
N THR A 80 15.38 9.34 -5.57
CA THR A 80 15.88 10.00 -6.78
C THR A 80 15.00 9.73 -8.00
N PHE A 81 14.46 8.51 -8.14
CA PHE A 81 13.70 8.11 -9.33
C PHE A 81 12.19 8.32 -9.17
N LEU A 82 11.61 8.04 -8.00
CA LEU A 82 10.19 8.27 -7.73
C LEU A 82 9.92 9.75 -7.41
N GLY A 83 10.92 10.49 -6.94
CA GLY A 83 10.81 11.92 -6.62
C GLY A 83 9.63 12.21 -5.70
N SER A 84 8.87 13.24 -6.07
CA SER A 84 7.73 13.70 -5.27
C SER A 84 6.59 12.67 -5.19
N LEU A 85 6.49 11.71 -6.12
CA LEU A 85 5.48 10.64 -6.01
C LEU A 85 5.66 9.81 -4.75
N ALA A 86 6.90 9.55 -4.33
CA ALA A 86 7.15 8.81 -3.10
C ALA A 86 6.90 9.71 -1.87
N GLU A 87 7.34 10.96 -1.90
CA GLU A 87 7.25 11.89 -0.78
C GLU A 87 5.81 12.33 -0.48
N GLU A 88 4.99 12.52 -1.52
CA GLU A 88 3.62 13.02 -1.39
C GLU A 88 2.62 11.92 -1.01
N HIS A 89 2.89 10.65 -1.33
CA HIS A 89 1.88 9.59 -1.25
C HIS A 89 2.14 8.52 -0.17
N TYR A 90 3.39 8.30 0.25
CA TYR A 90 3.64 7.32 1.31
C TYR A 90 3.35 7.89 2.70
N THR A 91 2.50 7.19 3.45
CA THR A 91 2.24 7.44 4.86
C THR A 91 3.35 6.87 5.75
N SER A 92 3.94 5.73 5.38
CA SER A 92 5.18 5.21 5.98
C SER A 92 5.99 4.42 4.95
N THR A 93 7.32 4.56 5.02
CA THR A 93 8.27 3.91 4.10
C THR A 93 9.23 2.92 4.77
N SER A 94 9.07 2.67 6.07
CA SER A 94 9.96 1.80 6.84
C SER A 94 9.22 1.21 8.04
N GLY A 95 9.67 0.05 8.51
CA GLY A 95 9.15 -0.60 9.70
C GLY A 95 8.34 -1.87 9.40
N HIS A 96 8.07 -2.64 10.43
CA HIS A 96 7.20 -3.82 10.32
C HIS A 96 5.73 -3.39 10.41
N ILE A 97 4.94 -3.72 9.39
CA ILE A 97 3.55 -3.28 9.28
C ILE A 97 2.62 -4.36 9.84
N VAL A 98 1.78 -4.01 10.81
CA VAL A 98 0.72 -4.87 11.35
C VAL A 98 -0.64 -4.28 11.03
N LEU A 99 -1.46 -5.03 10.29
CA LEU A 99 -2.89 -4.76 10.13
C LEU A 99 -3.66 -5.50 11.23
N ARG A 100 -4.41 -4.75 12.04
CA ARG A 100 -5.30 -5.30 13.07
C ARG A 100 -6.75 -4.98 12.73
N VAL A 101 -7.51 -5.99 12.35
CA VAL A 101 -8.97 -5.88 12.19
C VAL A 101 -9.61 -6.02 13.58
N GLN A 102 -10.47 -5.09 13.95
CA GLN A 102 -11.19 -5.13 15.22
C GLN A 102 -12.32 -6.15 15.18
N ALA A 103 -12.86 -6.49 16.35
CA ALA A 103 -14.00 -7.39 16.43
C ALA A 103 -15.15 -6.85 15.54
N LYS A 104 -15.83 -7.75 14.80
CA LYS A 104 -16.88 -7.44 13.81
C LYS A 104 -16.43 -6.78 12.51
N GLY A 105 -15.17 -6.35 12.40
CA GLY A 105 -14.58 -5.89 11.14
C GLY A 105 -15.01 -4.50 10.68
N ASP A 106 -15.73 -3.74 11.51
CA ASP A 106 -16.15 -2.36 11.22
C ASP A 106 -15.02 -1.34 11.36
N GLN A 107 -13.95 -1.70 12.06
CA GLN A 107 -12.76 -0.88 12.26
C GLN A 107 -11.48 -1.70 12.07
N TYR A 108 -10.42 -1.06 11.56
CA TYR A 108 -9.09 -1.64 11.53
C TYR A 108 -8.00 -0.59 11.81
N ASP A 109 -6.88 -1.05 12.34
CA ASP A 109 -5.70 -0.25 12.61
C ASP A 109 -4.50 -0.75 11.79
N ILE A 110 -3.66 0.17 11.32
CA ILE A 110 -2.31 -0.09 10.83
C ILE A 110 -1.32 0.37 11.90
N PHE A 111 -0.49 -0.55 12.38
CA PHE A 111 0.65 -0.24 13.25
C PHE A 111 1.94 -0.35 12.46
N ILE A 112 2.85 0.60 12.71
CA ILE A 112 4.24 0.52 12.27
C ILE A 112 5.06 0.20 13.50
N LEU A 113 5.77 -0.93 13.47
CA LEU A 113 6.68 -1.34 14.52
C LEU A 113 8.13 -1.02 14.10
N ASP A 114 8.96 -0.61 15.06
CA ASP A 114 10.39 -0.44 14.84
C ASP A 114 11.01 -1.79 14.48
N ASP A 115 11.48 -1.93 13.24
CA ASP A 115 12.08 -3.16 12.72
C ASP A 115 13.59 -3.23 12.96
N LYS A 116 14.19 -2.21 13.59
CA LYS A 116 15.61 -2.17 13.95
C LYS A 116 15.90 -2.83 15.29
N THR A 117 14.86 -3.16 16.07
CA THR A 117 15.01 -3.78 17.39
C THR A 117 14.17 -5.05 17.52
N THR A 118 14.51 -5.88 18.50
CA THR A 118 13.76 -7.11 18.82
C THR A 118 12.48 -6.84 19.60
N GLU A 119 12.40 -5.71 20.29
CA GLU A 119 11.25 -5.28 21.08
C GLU A 119 10.06 -4.89 20.19
N ARG A 120 10.30 -4.49 18.93
CA ARG A 120 9.27 -4.13 17.95
C ARG A 120 8.25 -3.12 18.50
N SER A 121 8.75 -2.06 19.14
CA SER A 121 7.91 -1.01 19.70
C SER A 121 7.05 -0.34 18.62
N VAL A 122 5.84 0.09 18.98
CA VAL A 122 4.95 0.83 18.07
C VAL A 122 5.51 2.23 17.86
N ILE A 123 5.84 2.57 16.61
CA ILE A 123 6.32 3.89 16.19
C ILE A 123 5.31 4.65 15.33
N GLY A 124 4.21 4.00 14.92
CA GLY A 124 3.09 4.62 14.22
C GLY A 124 1.80 3.85 14.40
N ARG A 125 0.66 4.55 14.44
CA ARG A 125 -0.68 3.98 14.50
C ARG A 125 -1.64 4.81 13.65
N PHE A 126 -2.40 4.14 12.78
CA PHE A 126 -3.39 4.75 11.90
C PHE A 126 -4.70 3.96 11.98
N SER A 127 -5.82 4.62 12.25
CA SER A 127 -7.11 3.97 12.47
C SER A 127 -8.09 4.31 11.35
N TYR A 128 -8.84 3.31 10.90
CA TYR A 128 -9.78 3.40 9.79
C TYR A 128 -11.10 2.71 10.11
N LEU A 129 -12.18 3.20 9.52
CA LEU A 129 -13.46 2.49 9.45
C LEU A 129 -13.49 1.65 8.16
N SER A 130 -14.03 0.44 8.25
CA SER A 130 -14.33 -0.42 7.10
C SER A 130 -15.49 0.18 6.29
N ARG A 131 -15.42 0.05 4.96
CA ARG A 131 -16.33 0.70 4.00
C ARG A 131 -17.41 -0.23 3.48
#